data_AF-A0A939VEP2-F1
#
_entry.id   AF-A0A939VEP2-F1
#
_cell.length_a   1.000
_cell.length_b   1.000
_cell.length_c   1.000
_cell.angle_alpha   90.00
_cell.angle_beta   90.00
_cell.angle_gamma   90.00
#
_symmetry.space_group_name_H-M   'P 1'
#
loop_
_entity.id
_entity.type
_entity.pdbx_description
1 polymer ?
#
loop_
_entity_poly.entity_id
_entity_poly.type
_entity_poly.pdbx_seq_one_letter_code
_entity_poly.pdbx_strand_id
1 'polypeptide(L)'
;MEVRKPRIKSIPYDEFKDNEGLERLVEELNEGGVNVITGSLDQLINWGRSNSLWSLTFATSCCGIEFMSVGCARYDFARFGFEITRNSPR
;
A
#
# COMPACT_ATOMS: atom_id res chain seq x y z
N MET A 1 -2.49 25.64 -17.17
CA MET A 1 -1.41 25.60 -16.14
C MET A 1 -0.21 24.97 -16.79
N GLU A 2 0.75 25.76 -17.28
CA GLU A 2 1.97 25.21 -17.91
C GLU A 2 2.88 24.63 -16.83
N VAL A 3 3.01 23.31 -16.80
CA VAL A 3 3.87 22.61 -15.85
C VAL A 3 5.31 22.83 -16.30
N ARG A 4 6.11 23.51 -15.47
CA ARG A 4 7.55 23.66 -15.70
C ARG A 4 8.20 22.28 -15.64
N LYS A 5 8.78 21.82 -16.75
CA LYS A 5 9.49 20.54 -16.81
C LYS A 5 10.84 20.67 -16.09
N PRO A 6 11.07 20.00 -14.95
CA PRO A 6 12.39 19.92 -14.35
C PRO A 6 13.33 19.17 -15.30
N ARG A 7 14.55 19.70 -15.49
CA ARG A 7 15.55 19.13 -16.40
C ARG A 7 16.66 18.46 -15.59
N ILE A 8 16.58 17.15 -15.44
CA ILE A 8 17.59 16.33 -14.77
C ILE A 8 18.54 15.80 -15.85
N LYS A 9 19.86 15.89 -15.65
CA LYS A 9 20.86 15.58 -16.68
C LYS A 9 20.88 14.09 -17.11
N SER A 10 20.37 13.19 -16.27
CA SER A 10 20.50 11.74 -16.43
C SER A 10 19.18 11.01 -16.70
N ILE A 11 18.02 11.68 -16.68
CA ILE A 11 16.71 11.03 -16.83
C ILE A 11 15.84 11.83 -17.82
N PRO A 12 15.39 11.23 -18.94
CA PRO A 12 14.39 11.82 -19.83
C PRO A 12 13.08 12.13 -19.10
N TYR A 13 12.44 13.26 -19.42
CA TYR A 13 11.21 13.70 -18.73
C TYR A 13 10.04 12.72 -18.88
N ASP A 14 9.99 11.99 -20.00
CA ASP A 14 8.93 11.01 -20.25
C ASP A 14 9.03 9.79 -19.32
N GLU A 15 10.25 9.34 -18.98
CA GLU A 15 10.48 8.26 -18.00
C GLU A 15 10.19 8.68 -16.56
N PHE A 16 10.28 9.98 -16.25
CA PHE A 16 9.94 10.52 -14.92
C PHE A 16 8.43 10.54 -14.65
N LYS A 17 7.60 10.42 -15.69
CA LYS A 17 6.13 10.48 -15.55
C LYS A 17 5.52 9.14 -15.12
N ASP A 18 6.22 8.05 -15.37
CA ASP A 18 5.74 6.70 -15.08
C ASP A 18 6.25 6.23 -13.72
N ASN A 19 5.32 5.80 -12.85
CA ASN A 19 5.66 5.29 -11.51
C ASN A 19 6.60 4.08 -11.58
N GLU A 20 6.42 3.23 -12.59
CA GLU A 20 7.21 2.01 -12.79
C GLU A 20 8.67 2.31 -13.14
N GLY A 21 8.92 3.41 -13.88
CA GLY A 21 10.27 3.89 -14.19
C GLY A 21 10.97 4.46 -12.95
N LEU A 22 10.23 5.18 -12.11
CA LEU A 22 10.74 5.71 -10.85
C LEU A 22 11.08 4.59 -9.85
N GLU A 23 10.24 3.55 -9.75
CA GLU A 23 10.48 2.40 -8.89
C GLU A 23 11.76 1.65 -9.28
N ARG A 24 11.98 1.39 -10.57
CA ARG A 24 13.23 0.78 -11.07
C ARG A 24 14.46 1.62 -10.75
N LEU A 25 14.36 2.94 -10.92
CA LEU A 25 15.45 3.87 -10.60
C LEU A 25 15.78 3.88 -9.10
N VAL A 26 14.77 3.78 -8.24
CA VAL A 26 14.95 3.67 -6.78
C VAL A 26 15.62 2.34 -6.42
N GLU A 27 15.27 1.26 -7.11
CA GLU A 27 15.87 -0.06 -6.92
C GLU A 27 17.36 -0.06 -7.34
N GLU A 28 17.69 0.46 -8.52
CA GLU A 28 19.07 0.62 -9.00
C GLU A 28 19.92 1.50 -8.06
N LEU A 29 19.34 2.59 -7.53
CA LEU A 29 20.03 3.47 -6.59
C LEU A 29 20.27 2.81 -5.23
N ASN A 30 19.31 2.01 -4.75
CA ASN A 30 19.47 1.23 -3.52
C ASN A 30 20.53 0.14 -3.68
N GLU A 31 20.61 -0.55 -4.83
CA GLU A 31 21.69 -1.49 -5.15
C GLU A 31 23.06 -0.81 -5.19
N GLY A 32 23.10 0.42 -5.70
CA GLY A 32 24.29 1.29 -5.68
C GLY A 32 24.66 1.85 -4.30
N GLY A 33 23.93 1.49 -3.23
CA GLY A 33 24.18 1.92 -1.86
C GLY A 33 23.77 3.37 -1.55
N VAL A 34 23.01 4.01 -2.43
CA VAL A 34 22.48 5.36 -2.22
C VAL A 34 21.11 5.25 -1.55
N ASN A 35 21.02 5.68 -0.29
CA ASN A 35 19.76 5.64 0.45
C ASN A 35 18.74 6.63 -0.13
N VAL A 36 17.71 6.10 -0.81
CA VAL A 36 16.58 6.90 -1.29
C VAL A 36 15.47 6.89 -0.24
N ILE A 37 15.25 8.03 0.40
CA ILE A 37 14.26 8.20 1.49
C ILE A 37 12.85 7.81 1.02
N THR A 38 12.48 8.16 -0.21
CA THR A 38 11.14 7.89 -0.76
C THR A 38 10.82 6.40 -0.80
N GLY A 39 11.78 5.53 -1.15
CA GLY A 39 11.57 4.08 -1.19
C GLY A 39 11.37 3.48 0.20
N SER A 40 12.19 3.88 1.16
CA SER A 40 12.06 3.42 2.56
C SER A 40 10.73 3.84 3.20
N LEU A 41 10.25 5.06 2.87
CA LEU A 41 8.99 5.56 3.38
C LEU A 41 7.80 4.83 2.76
N ASP A 42 7.86 4.54 1.45
CA ASP A 42 6.80 3.79 0.78
C ASP A 42 6.68 2.36 1.32
N GLN A 43 7.81 1.69 1.57
CA GLN A 43 7.84 0.39 2.24
C GLN A 43 7.18 0.44 3.63
N LEU A 44 7.48 1.47 4.43
CA LEU A 44 6.87 1.65 5.76
C LEU A 44 5.36 1.89 5.67
N ILE A 45 4.91 2.71 4.71
CA ILE A 45 3.49 2.99 4.50
C ILE A 45 2.74 1.73 4.07
N ASN A 46 3.29 0.97 3.12
CA ASN A 46 2.67 -0.27 2.62
C ASN A 46 2.69 -1.38 3.68
N TRP A 47 3.73 -1.42 4.52
CA TRP A 47 3.73 -2.26 5.73
C TRP A 47 2.59 -1.87 6.68
N GLY A 48 2.39 -0.57 6.94
CA GLY A 48 1.27 -0.10 7.77
C GLY A 48 -0.08 -0.50 7.18
N ARG A 49 -0.31 -0.22 5.89
CA ARG A 49 -1.56 -0.55 5.19
C ARG A 49 -1.88 -2.04 5.18
N SER A 50 -0.88 -2.91 5.04
CA SER A 50 -1.10 -4.36 5.01
C SER A 50 -1.39 -4.95 6.39
N ASN A 51 -0.90 -4.33 7.47
CA ASN A 51 -1.04 -4.80 8.84
C ASN A 51 -2.13 -4.06 9.66
N SER A 52 -2.94 -3.20 9.05
CA SER A 52 -3.99 -2.44 9.75
C SER A 52 -5.26 -2.28 8.91
N LEU A 53 -5.71 -3.37 8.29
CA LEU A 53 -6.86 -3.35 7.38
C LEU A 53 -8.16 -3.28 8.18
N TRP A 54 -9.02 -2.31 7.85
CA TRP A 54 -10.36 -2.20 8.44
C TRP A 54 -11.39 -2.65 7.42
N SER A 55 -11.89 -3.87 7.58
CA SER A 55 -12.84 -4.45 6.63
C SER A 55 -14.25 -3.89 6.82
N LEU A 56 -14.94 -3.74 5.69
CA LEU A 56 -16.37 -3.46 5.68
C LEU A 56 -17.13 -4.78 5.83
N THR A 57 -17.87 -4.94 6.91
CA THR A 57 -18.77 -6.10 7.08
C THR A 57 -19.95 -6.00 6.12
N PHE A 58 -19.90 -6.80 5.05
CA PHE A 58 -20.97 -6.90 4.05
C PHE A 58 -21.38 -8.36 3.84
N ALA A 59 -22.54 -8.73 4.38
CA ALA A 59 -23.06 -10.09 4.40
C ALA A 59 -24.37 -10.15 3.59
N THR A 60 -24.29 -10.48 2.30
CA THR A 60 -25.46 -10.59 1.41
C THR A 60 -26.07 -11.98 1.37
N SER A 61 -25.25 -13.00 1.63
CA SER A 61 -25.60 -14.42 1.49
C SER A 61 -24.88 -15.25 2.57
N CYS A 62 -24.79 -16.57 2.38
CA CYS A 62 -24.14 -17.51 3.30
C CYS A 62 -22.67 -17.19 3.63
N CYS A 63 -21.90 -16.54 2.75
CA CYS A 63 -20.53 -16.13 3.06
C CYS A 63 -20.43 -15.18 4.27
N GLY A 64 -21.54 -14.54 4.66
CA GLY A 64 -21.60 -13.71 5.86
C GLY A 64 -21.36 -14.49 7.15
N ILE A 65 -21.88 -15.72 7.28
CA ILE A 65 -21.66 -16.53 8.48
C ILE A 65 -20.23 -17.05 8.55
N GLU A 66 -19.61 -17.32 7.39
CA GLU A 66 -18.21 -17.67 7.30
C GLU A 66 -17.35 -16.49 7.74
N PHE A 67 -17.62 -15.29 7.25
CA PHE A 67 -16.94 -14.07 7.67
C PHE A 67 -17.06 -13.83 9.19
N MET A 68 -18.25 -14.00 9.78
CA MET A 68 -18.45 -13.91 11.24
C MET A 68 -17.63 -14.96 11.99
N SER A 69 -17.55 -16.18 11.46
CA SER A 69 -16.76 -17.25 12.08
C SER A 69 -15.26 -16.93 12.10
N VAL A 70 -14.73 -16.24 11.08
CA VAL A 70 -13.32 -15.81 11.04
C VAL A 70 -13.04 -14.75 12.11
N GLY A 71 -14.04 -13.94 12.49
CA GLY A 71 -13.93 -12.97 13.58
C GLY A 71 -14.03 -13.56 14.99
N CYS A 72 -14.51 -14.80 15.12
CA CYS A 72 -14.60 -15.48 16.41
C CYS A 72 -13.22 -15.96 16.89
N ALA A 73 -13.11 -16.22 18.20
CA ALA A 73 -11.87 -16.59 18.90
C ALA A 73 -11.06 -17.75 18.29
N ARG A 74 -11.68 -18.59 17.47
CA ARG A 74 -11.01 -19.71 16.80
C ARG A 74 -10.03 -19.26 15.72
N TYR A 75 -10.41 -18.25 14.94
CA TYR A 75 -9.61 -17.75 13.81
C TYR A 75 -9.09 -16.35 14.06
N ASP A 76 -9.88 -15.52 14.75
CA ASP A 76 -9.52 -14.20 15.27
C ASP A 76 -8.66 -13.38 14.29
N PHE A 77 -9.30 -12.85 13.24
CA PHE A 77 -8.61 -12.01 12.27
C PHE A 77 -8.00 -10.73 12.88
N ALA A 78 -8.38 -10.33 14.11
CA ALA A 78 -7.81 -9.17 14.78
C ALA A 78 -6.29 -9.31 14.99
N ARG A 79 -5.80 -10.55 15.06
CA ARG A 79 -4.35 -10.86 15.17
C ARG A 79 -3.53 -10.42 13.96
N PHE A 80 -4.18 -10.20 12.83
CA PHE A 80 -3.55 -9.70 11.59
C PHE A 80 -3.83 -8.21 11.35
N GLY A 81 -4.29 -7.48 12.38
CA GLY A 81 -4.58 -6.06 12.29
C GLY A 81 -5.98 -5.71 11.75
N PHE A 82 -6.84 -6.72 11.55
CA PHE A 82 -8.27 -6.53 11.28
C PHE A 82 -9.05 -6.34 12.58
N GLU A 83 -8.59 -5.46 13.47
CA GLU A 83 -9.17 -5.35 14.82
C GLU A 83 -10.65 -4.94 14.81
N ILE A 84 -11.04 -4.13 13.82
CA ILE A 84 -12.38 -3.55 13.73
C ILE A 84 -12.94 -3.79 12.34
N THR A 85 -14.10 -4.43 12.30
CA THR A 85 -14.98 -4.40 11.13
C THR A 85 -15.83 -3.14 11.22
N ARG A 86 -15.64 -2.21 10.28
CA ARG A 86 -16.51 -1.03 10.22
C ARG A 86 -17.79 -1.37 9.49
N ASN A 87 -18.90 -0.85 10.00
CA ASN A 87 -20.20 -0.90 9.36
C ASN A 87 -20.45 0.29 8.40
N SER A 88 -19.58 1.31 8.43
CA SER A 88 -19.59 2.43 7.50
C SER A 88 -18.47 2.28 6.45
N PRO A 89 -18.77 2.54 5.15
CA PRO A 89 -17.74 2.58 4.11
C PRO A 89 -16.73 3.75 4.22
N ARG A 90 -17.01 4.73 5.10
CA ARG A 90 -16.13 5.86 5.42
C ARG A 90 -15.63 5.75 6.85
#